data_AF-A0A7H4MP58-F1
#
_entry.id   AF-A0A7H4MP58-F1
#
_cell.length_a   1.000
_cell.length_b   1.000
_cell.length_c   1.000
_cell.angle_alpha   90.00
_cell.angle_beta   90.00
_cell.angle_gamma   90.00
#
_symmetry.space_group_name_H-M   'P 1'
#
loop_
_entity.id
_entity.type
_entity.pdbx_description
1 polymer ?
#
loop_
_entity_poly.entity_id
_entity_poly.type
_entity_poly.pdbx_seq_one_letter_code
_entity_poly.pdbx_strand_id
1 'polypeptide(L)'
;MGEPYFKQKDMFRQHGIIAFSSNYELYADMSNRVMTTLEELSPRCEIYSIDEAFCDLTGVRNCRDLTDFGREIRETVLRRTHLTVGVGIAQTKTLAKLANHAAKQVAATDRRSGGSV
;
A
#
# COMPACT_ATOMS: atom_id res chain seq x y z
N MET A 1 -15.83 4.78 3.44
CA MET A 1 -15.38 4.14 4.69
C MET A 1 -15.85 5.02 5.84
N GLY A 2 -16.32 4.44 6.96
CA GLY A 2 -16.70 5.22 8.15
C GLY A 2 -18.19 5.35 8.45
N GLU A 3 -19.10 4.74 7.67
CA GLU A 3 -20.50 4.68 8.07
C GLU A 3 -20.70 3.69 9.23
N PRO A 4 -21.45 4.04 10.28
CA PRO A 4 -21.70 3.15 11.40
C PRO A 4 -22.37 1.83 11.00
N TYR A 5 -21.84 0.71 11.51
CA TYR A 5 -22.32 -0.65 11.20
C TYR A 5 -23.84 -0.80 11.40
N PHE A 6 -24.39 -0.26 12.48
CA PHE A 6 -25.80 -0.42 12.81
C PHE A 6 -26.76 0.15 11.75
N LYS A 7 -26.29 1.13 10.95
CA LYS A 7 -27.06 1.71 9.84
C LYS A 7 -27.02 0.85 8.57
N GLN A 8 -26.05 -0.05 8.45
CA GLN A 8 -25.85 -0.90 7.27
C GLN A 8 -26.11 -2.39 7.52
N LYS A 9 -26.42 -2.77 8.77
CA LYS A 9 -26.54 -4.17 9.21
C LYS A 9 -27.47 -5.03 8.33
N ASP A 10 -28.59 -4.47 7.85
CA ASP A 10 -29.57 -5.22 7.08
C ASP A 10 -29.07 -5.45 5.65
N MET A 11 -28.46 -4.43 5.05
CA MET A 11 -27.77 -4.55 3.77
C MET A 11 -26.61 -5.55 3.85
N PHE A 12 -25.81 -5.51 4.91
CA PHE A 12 -24.73 -6.46 5.13
C PHE A 12 -25.23 -7.90 5.24
N ARG A 13 -26.31 -8.13 6.00
CA ARG A 13 -26.95 -9.46 6.10
C ARG A 13 -27.48 -9.94 4.76
N GLN A 14 -28.17 -9.08 4.00
CA GLN A 14 -28.71 -9.42 2.68
C GLN A 14 -27.62 -9.85 1.69
N HIS A 15 -26.44 -9.23 1.76
CA HIS A 15 -25.33 -9.52 0.87
C HIS A 15 -24.33 -10.56 1.44
N GLY A 16 -24.63 -11.18 2.58
CA GLY A 16 -23.74 -12.15 3.21
C GLY A 16 -22.39 -11.57 3.66
N ILE A 17 -22.33 -10.27 3.96
CA ILE A 17 -21.11 -9.59 4.40
C ILE A 17 -20.75 -10.04 5.81
N ILE A 18 -19.50 -10.48 6.00
CA ILE A 18 -18.96 -10.92 7.29
C ILE A 18 -18.25 -9.74 7.96
N ALA A 19 -18.65 -9.43 9.18
CA ALA A 19 -17.99 -8.43 10.02
C ALA A 19 -16.92 -9.10 10.90
N PHE A 20 -15.71 -8.54 10.88
CA PHE A 20 -14.61 -8.96 11.75
C PHE A 20 -14.36 -7.90 12.82
N SER A 21 -13.97 -8.34 14.01
CA SER A 21 -13.48 -7.44 15.06
C SER A 21 -12.12 -6.85 14.68
N SER A 22 -11.85 -5.62 15.11
CA SER A 22 -10.52 -5.03 14.99
C SER A 22 -9.50 -5.80 15.82
N ASN A 23 -8.41 -6.28 15.21
CA ASN A 23 -7.26 -6.86 15.91
C ASN A 23 -6.07 -5.90 15.81
N TYR A 24 -6.02 -4.94 16.72
CA TYR A 24 -5.03 -3.85 16.68
C TYR A 24 -3.60 -4.34 16.86
N GLU A 25 -3.37 -5.35 17.70
CA GLU A 25 -2.04 -5.91 17.94
C GLU A 25 -1.49 -6.57 16.68
N LEU A 26 -2.31 -7.37 16.00
CA LEU A 26 -1.93 -7.99 14.74
C LEU A 26 -1.62 -6.93 13.68
N TYR A 27 -2.46 -5.91 13.52
CA TYR A 27 -2.23 -4.88 12.52
C TYR A 27 -1.00 -4.02 12.83
N ALA A 28 -0.73 -3.74 14.11
CA ALA A 28 0.47 -3.02 14.53
C ALA A 28 1.74 -3.84 14.28
N ASP A 29 1.73 -5.14 14.60
CA ASP A 29 2.85 -6.04 14.31
C ASP A 29 3.12 -6.13 12.79
N MET A 30 2.07 -6.32 11.99
CA MET A 30 2.19 -6.36 10.52
C MET A 30 2.71 -5.04 9.95
N SER A 31 2.20 -3.90 10.45
CA SER A 31 2.70 -2.57 10.11
C SER A 31 4.20 -2.45 10.41
N ASN A 32 4.62 -2.78 11.64
CA ASN A 32 6.02 -2.70 12.03
C ASN A 32 6.92 -3.50 11.09
N ARG A 33 6.53 -4.73 10.72
CA ARG A 33 7.31 -5.55 9.76
C ARG A 33 7.44 -4.90 8.38
N VAL A 34 6.37 -4.25 7.90
CA VAL A 34 6.41 -3.51 6.63
C VAL A 34 7.33 -2.30 6.75
N MET A 35 7.17 -1.48 7.80
CA MET A 35 7.96 -0.27 7.98
C MET A 35 9.44 -0.56 8.16
N THR A 36 9.80 -1.56 8.97
CA THR A 36 11.19 -2.02 9.13
C THR A 36 11.77 -2.49 7.79
N THR A 37 10.99 -3.21 6.97
CA THR A 37 11.45 -3.62 5.63
C THR A 37 11.71 -2.40 4.73
N LEU A 38 10.90 -1.35 4.80
CA LEU A 38 11.10 -0.13 4.02
C LEU A 38 12.32 0.67 4.51
N GLU A 39 12.54 0.74 5.83
CA GLU A 39 13.71 1.38 6.45
C GLU A 39 15.03 0.69 6.06
N GLU A 40 15.03 -0.64 5.90
CA GLU A 40 16.21 -1.37 5.42
C GLU A 40 16.54 -1.11 3.95
N LEU A 41 15.52 -0.89 3.11
CA LEU A 41 15.69 -0.74 1.66
C LEU A 41 15.99 0.70 1.23
N SER A 42 15.46 1.69 1.96
CA SER A 42 15.54 3.11 1.59
C SER A 42 16.54 3.87 2.47
N PRO A 43 17.32 4.81 1.92
CA PRO A 43 18.23 5.65 2.71
C PRO A 43 17.52 6.41 3.83
N ARG A 44 16.29 6.88 3.58
CA ARG A 44 15.41 7.49 4.59
C ARG A 44 13.97 7.09 4.34
N CYS A 45 13.25 6.81 5.40
CA CYS A 45 11.83 6.47 5.40
C CYS A 45 11.13 7.31 6.48
N GLU A 46 9.97 7.88 6.15
CA GLU A 46 9.12 8.63 7.05
C GLU A 46 7.76 7.93 7.13
N ILE A 47 7.43 7.38 8.29
CA ILE A 47 6.14 6.73 8.55
C ILE A 47 5.06 7.82 8.62
N TYR A 48 4.06 7.75 7.73
CA TYR A 48 2.95 8.68 7.68
C TYR A 48 1.70 8.13 8.41
N SER A 49 1.48 6.82 8.31
CA SER A 49 0.41 6.10 9.01
C SER A 49 0.73 4.60 9.13
N ILE A 50 -0.20 3.80 9.67
CA ILE A 50 -0.02 2.35 9.86
C ILE A 50 0.22 1.56 8.57
N ASP A 51 -0.23 2.06 7.42
CA ASP A 51 -0.09 1.40 6.11
C ASP A 51 0.59 2.28 5.06
N GLU A 52 1.18 3.42 5.45
CA GLU A 52 1.79 4.37 4.52
C GLU A 52 3.07 4.99 5.04
N ALA A 53 4.08 5.06 4.18
CA ALA A 53 5.35 5.73 4.43
C ALA A 53 5.87 6.45 3.17
N PHE A 54 6.68 7.48 3.37
CA PHE A 54 7.39 8.21 2.32
C PHE A 54 8.89 7.90 2.39
N CYS A 55 9.44 7.40 1.28
CA CYS A 55 10.87 7.13 1.15
C CYS A 55 11.56 8.28 0.40
N ASP A 56 12.65 8.83 0.97
CA ASP A 56 13.49 9.81 0.28
C ASP A 56 14.48 9.06 -0.62
N LEU A 57 14.27 9.18 -1.93
CA LEU A 57 15.09 8.52 -2.95
C LEU A 57 16.15 9.46 -3.55
N THR A 58 16.42 10.60 -2.89
CA THR A 58 17.48 11.51 -3.31
C THR A 58 18.81 10.77 -3.35
N GLY A 59 19.50 10.84 -4.49
CA GLY A 59 20.76 10.11 -4.73
C GLY A 59 20.60 8.66 -5.19
N VAL A 60 19.49 7.98 -4.87
CA VAL A 60 19.23 6.59 -5.32
C VAL A 60 19.19 6.50 -6.84
N ARG A 61 18.55 7.48 -7.50
CA ARG A 61 18.46 7.56 -8.97
C ARG A 61 19.80 7.64 -9.69
N ASN A 62 20.87 8.02 -8.98
CA ASN A 62 22.21 8.12 -9.56
C ASN A 62 22.89 6.74 -9.64
N CYS A 63 22.43 5.79 -8.83
CA CYS A 63 23.03 4.46 -8.71
C CYS A 63 22.18 3.37 -9.36
N ARG A 64 20.86 3.58 -9.50
CA ARG A 64 19.93 2.59 -10.05
C ARG A 64 18.65 3.20 -10.59
N ASP A 65 17.98 2.46 -11.47
CA ASP A 65 16.64 2.80 -11.95
C ASP A 65 15.60 2.76 -10.82
N LEU A 66 14.76 3.79 -10.75
CA LEU A 66 13.76 3.93 -9.68
C LEU A 66 12.54 3.02 -9.88
N THR A 67 12.23 2.65 -11.11
CA THR A 67 11.14 1.70 -11.41
C THR A 67 11.51 0.32 -10.90
N ASP A 68 12.72 -0.12 -11.18
CA ASP A 68 13.23 -1.41 -10.68
C ASP A 68 13.38 -1.41 -9.16
N PHE A 69 13.82 -0.30 -8.57
CA PHE A 69 13.83 -0.16 -7.11
C PHE A 69 12.41 -0.25 -6.51
N GLY A 70 11.42 0.40 -7.13
CA GLY A 70 10.02 0.29 -6.71
C GLY A 70 9.46 -1.13 -6.83
N ARG A 71 9.86 -1.89 -7.86
CA ARG A 71 9.51 -3.33 -8.00
C ARG A 71 10.15 -4.16 -6.89
N GLU A 72 11.43 -3.94 -6.61
CA GLU A 72 12.15 -4.62 -5.52
C GLU A 72 11.48 -4.40 -4.16
N ILE A 73 11.04 -3.16 -3.87
CA ILE A 73 10.29 -2.85 -2.64
C ILE A 73 9.02 -3.69 -2.57
N ARG A 74 8.21 -3.70 -3.64
CA ARG A 74 6.94 -4.45 -3.67
C ARG A 74 7.15 -5.94 -3.45
N GLU A 75 8.13 -6.52 -4.13
CA GLU A 75 8.45 -7.93 -4.01
C GLU A 75 9.01 -8.30 -2.64
N THR A 76 9.90 -7.47 -2.09
CA THR A 76 10.53 -7.74 -0.79
C THR A 76 9.52 -7.67 0.34
N VAL A 77 8.65 -6.65 0.33
CA VAL A 77 7.55 -6.56 1.28
C VAL A 77 6.63 -7.78 1.14
N LEU A 78 6.22 -8.14 -0.09
CA LEU A 78 5.38 -9.31 -0.33
C LEU A 78 6.03 -10.60 0.21
N ARG A 79 7.31 -10.85 -0.09
CA ARG A 79 8.01 -12.06 0.38
C ARG A 79 8.11 -12.14 1.89
N ARG A 80 8.33 -11.01 2.56
CA ARG A 80 8.57 -10.97 4.02
C ARG A 80 7.29 -10.92 4.85
N THR A 81 6.26 -10.24 4.36
CA THR A 81 5.04 -9.98 5.14
C THR A 81 3.78 -10.59 4.53
N HIS A 82 3.86 -11.10 3.29
CA HIS A 82 2.70 -11.55 2.52
C HIS A 82 1.66 -10.45 2.25
N LEU A 83 2.03 -9.18 2.43
CA LEU A 83 1.19 -8.03 2.13
C LEU A 83 1.60 -7.41 0.78
N THR A 84 0.61 -7.12 -0.05
CA THR A 84 0.82 -6.36 -1.29
C THR A 84 0.83 -4.86 -1.00
N VAL A 85 1.85 -4.16 -1.50
CA VAL A 85 1.93 -2.69 -1.40
C VAL A 85 1.92 -2.03 -2.78
N GLY A 86 1.43 -0.79 -2.82
CA GLY A 86 1.52 0.10 -3.98
C GLY A 86 2.65 1.11 -3.79
N VAL A 87 3.40 1.37 -4.86
CA VAL A 87 4.53 2.31 -4.86
C VAL A 87 4.27 3.38 -5.91
N GLY A 88 4.27 4.64 -5.49
CA GLY A 88 4.23 5.81 -6.37
C GLY A 88 5.50 6.63 -6.18
N ILE A 89 6.15 7.00 -7.28
CA ILE A 89 7.41 7.74 -7.27
C ILE A 89 7.20 9.06 -8.00
N ALA A 90 7.51 10.18 -7.35
CA ALA A 90 7.44 11.51 -7.93
C ALA A 90 8.34 12.49 -7.18
N GLN A 91 8.44 13.73 -7.68
CA GLN A 91 9.30 14.77 -7.12
C GLN A 91 8.86 15.29 -5.74
N THR A 92 7.58 15.12 -5.38
CA THR A 92 7.03 15.57 -4.09
C THR A 92 6.16 14.49 -3.47
N LYS A 93 6.00 14.52 -2.14
CA LYS A 93 5.14 13.58 -1.41
C LYS A 93 3.71 13.55 -1.96
N THR A 94 3.14 14.71 -2.27
CA THR A 94 1.79 14.84 -2.83
C THR A 94 1.68 14.19 -4.21
N LEU A 95 2.63 14.44 -5.11
CA LEU A 95 2.64 13.81 -6.43
C LEU A 95 2.89 12.31 -6.35
N ALA A 96 3.70 11.85 -5.39
CA ALA A 96 3.98 10.43 -5.18
C ALA A 96 2.72 9.70 -4.69
N LYS A 97 1.98 10.31 -3.75
CA LYS A 97 0.68 9.81 -3.29
C LYS A 97 -0.35 9.77 -4.42
N LEU A 98 -0.37 10.81 -5.27
CA LEU A 98 -1.23 10.85 -6.46
C LEU A 98 -0.86 9.75 -7.47
N ALA A 99 0.43 9.54 -7.74
CA ALA A 99 0.91 8.48 -8.63
C ALA A 99 0.50 7.09 -8.13
N ASN A 100 0.64 6.84 -6.82
CA ASN A 100 0.19 5.58 -6.21
C ASN A 100 -1.35 5.41 -6.32
N HIS A 101 -2.10 6.49 -6.14
CA HIS A 101 -3.56 6.47 -6.33
C HIS A 101 -3.93 6.14 -7.77
N ALA A 102 -3.32 6.81 -8.75
CA ALA A 102 -3.57 6.59 -10.17
C ALA A 102 -3.27 5.14 -10.58
N ALA A 103 -2.16 4.57 -10.12
CA ALA A 103 -1.79 3.19 -10.39
C ALA A 103 -2.85 2.18 -9.92
N LYS A 104 -3.48 2.42 -8.75
CA LYS A 104 -4.57 1.59 -8.24
C LYS A 104 -5.83 1.69 -9.11
N GLN A 105 -6.15 2.87 -9.64
CA GLN A 105 -7.32 3.07 -10.50
C GLN A 105 -7.16 2.42 -11.88
N VAL A 106 -5.97 2.53 -12.47
CA VAL A 106 -5.65 1.86 -13.75
C VAL A 106 -5.77 0.35 -13.59
N ALA A 107 -5.12 -0.22 -12.57
CA ALA A 107 -5.21 -1.66 -12.30
C ALA A 107 -6.65 -2.14 -12.01
N ALA A 108 -7.49 -1.32 -11.37
CA ALA A 108 -8.89 -1.63 -11.15
C ALA A 108 -9.72 -1.57 -12.45
N THR A 109 -9.36 -0.69 -13.38
CA THR A 109 -10.00 -0.57 -14.70
C THR A 109 -9.66 -1.77 -15.57
N ASP A 110 -8.39 -2.16 -15.62
CA ASP A 110 -7.92 -3.32 -16.42
C ASP A 110 -8.53 -4.65 -15.92
N ARG A 111 -8.72 -4.80 -14.61
CA ARG A 111 -9.41 -5.98 -14.03
C ARG A 111 -10.90 -6.03 -14.35
N ARG A 112 -11.55 -4.90 -14.64
CA ARG A 112 -12.97 -4.83 -15.00
C ARG A 112 -13.21 -5.02 -16.50
N SER A 113 -12.23 -4.73 -17.33
CA SER A 113 -12.30 -4.90 -18.79
C SER A 113 -11.92 -6.31 -19.27
N GLY A 114 -11.54 -7.23 -18.38
CA GLY A 114 -11.26 -8.63 -18.75
C GLY A 114 -10.07 -8.81 -19.70
N GLY A 115 -9.20 -7.80 -19.82
CA GLY A 115 -7.99 -7.87 -20.63
C GLY A 115 -6.81 -8.36 -19.80
N SER A 116 -6.39 -9.61 -20.01
CA SER A 116 -5.05 -10.05 -19.63
C SER A 116 -4.01 -9.23 -20.39
N VAL A 117 -3.19 -8.46 -19.66
CA VAL A 117 -1.79 -8.17 -20.00
C VAL A 117 -0.97 -8.28 -18.73
#